data_AF-A0A7Z0STQ7-F1
#
_entry.id   AF-A0A7Z0STQ7-F1
#
_cell.length_a   1.000
_cell.length_b   1.000
_cell.length_c   1.000
_cell.angle_alpha   90.00
_cell.angle_beta   90.00
_cell.angle_gamma   90.00
#
_symmetry.space_group_name_H-M   'P 1'
#
loop_
_entity.id
_entity.type
_entity.pdbx_description
1 polymer ?
#
loop_
_entity_poly.entity_id
_entity_poly.type
_entity_poly.pdbx_seq_one_letter_code
_entity_poly.pdbx_strand_id
1 'polypeptide(L)'
;MEKLPLTLHQQAAYDSLRNFALSEDGGIATLEGYAGTGKTFLIGRLLNELIDNGHFTSTQLAIAAPTNKAVAVLASKTREDVPASSIHSLLGLKLKELEDGGQTCVKDGDSSLHNYSVVVVDECSMVSIEIFKNIIYSRRTTKIIFVGDPAQLPPVGEAQISPTFTAVDKRFMLSEVVRQAADNPIIKMSMVIRKAIEEQRRAMGGRSGLRPSMRCSSVGWPVAA
;
A
#
# COMPACT_ATOMS: atom_id res chain seq x y z
N MET A 1 0.78 22.94 15.69
CA MET A 1 0.36 22.92 14.27
C MET A 1 -1.16 22.77 14.26
N GLU A 2 -1.89 23.72 13.70
CA GLU A 2 -3.35 23.69 13.67
C GLU A 2 -3.81 22.45 12.88
N LYS A 3 -4.57 21.56 13.51
CA LYS A 3 -5.02 20.31 12.88
C LYS A 3 -6.07 20.68 11.83
N LEU A 4 -5.71 20.61 10.55
CA LEU A 4 -6.70 20.74 9.46
C LEU A 4 -7.86 19.76 9.70
N PRO A 5 -9.13 20.21 9.61
CA PRO A 5 -10.27 19.34 9.80
C PRO A 5 -10.29 18.26 8.70
N LEU A 6 -10.49 17.00 9.09
CA LEU A 6 -10.72 15.91 8.15
C LEU A 6 -12.17 15.94 7.70
N THR A 7 -12.44 15.54 6.47
CA THR A 7 -13.84 15.27 6.07
C THR A 7 -14.37 14.06 6.83
N LEU A 8 -15.69 13.89 6.88
CA LEU A 8 -16.32 12.78 7.60
C LEU A 8 -15.82 11.41 7.10
N HIS A 9 -15.60 11.27 5.79
CA HIS A 9 -15.03 10.06 5.18
C HIS A 9 -13.56 9.85 5.55
N GLN A 10 -12.76 10.93 5.56
CA GLN A 10 -11.37 10.86 5.99
C GLN A 10 -11.26 10.50 7.47
N GLN A 11 -12.15 11.03 8.32
CA GLN A 11 -12.20 10.72 9.74
C GLN A 11 -12.55 9.24 9.99
N ALA A 12 -13.56 8.69 9.31
CA ALA A 12 -13.91 7.28 9.46
C ALA A 12 -12.76 6.34 9.02
N ALA A 13 -12.07 6.67 7.92
CA ALA A 13 -10.89 5.92 7.48
C ALA A 13 -9.73 6.07 8.48
N TYR A 14 -9.52 7.28 9.01
CA TYR A 14 -8.52 7.56 10.04
C TYR A 14 -8.75 6.71 11.29
N ASP A 15 -9.96 6.70 11.83
CA ASP A 15 -10.31 5.96 13.05
C ASP A 15 -10.10 4.46 12.83
N SER A 16 -10.49 3.95 11.66
CA SER A 16 -10.31 2.54 11.31
C SER A 16 -8.83 2.15 11.19
N LEU A 17 -8.01 3.00 10.55
CA LEU A 17 -6.56 2.78 10.45
C LEU A 17 -5.87 2.89 11.80
N ARG A 18 -6.29 3.84 12.64
CA ARG A 18 -5.79 3.99 14.02
C ARG A 18 -6.09 2.74 14.84
N ASN A 19 -7.33 2.26 14.80
CA ASN A 19 -7.72 1.03 15.51
C ASN A 19 -6.95 -0.19 14.99
N PHE A 20 -6.74 -0.28 13.68
CA PHE A 20 -5.90 -1.33 13.11
C PHE A 20 -4.45 -1.24 13.62
N ALA A 21 -3.83 -0.07 13.59
CA ALA A 21 -2.45 0.13 14.06
C ALA A 21 -2.29 -0.26 15.54
N LEU A 22 -3.27 0.10 16.36
CA LEU A 22 -3.28 -0.13 17.81
C LEU A 22 -3.78 -1.52 18.23
N SER A 23 -4.37 -2.29 17.33
CA SER A 23 -4.84 -3.64 17.66
C SER A 23 -3.70 -4.58 18.09
N GLU A 24 -3.99 -5.58 18.90
CA GLU A 24 -2.96 -6.53 19.37
C GLU A 24 -2.53 -7.49 18.25
N ASP A 25 -3.45 -7.81 17.34
CA ASP A 25 -3.19 -8.72 16.22
C ASP A 25 -2.34 -8.06 15.13
N GLY A 26 -1.31 -8.78 14.69
CA GLY A 26 -0.61 -8.44 13.44
C GLY A 26 -1.57 -8.54 12.24
N GLY A 27 -1.24 -7.87 11.15
CA GLY A 27 -2.09 -7.97 9.96
C GLY A 27 -1.69 -7.04 8.84
N ILE A 28 -2.55 -7.01 7.83
CA ILE A 28 -2.41 -6.13 6.67
C ILE A 28 -3.73 -5.40 6.44
N ALA A 29 -3.64 -4.14 6.06
CA ALA A 29 -4.77 -3.31 5.66
C ALA A 29 -4.39 -2.43 4.46
N THR A 30 -5.38 -2.01 3.68
CA THR A 30 -5.17 -1.13 2.53
C THR A 30 -6.05 0.11 2.63
N LEU A 31 -5.44 1.29 2.55
CA LEU A 31 -6.09 2.58 2.33
C LEU A 31 -6.12 2.88 0.83
N GLU A 32 -7.30 2.73 0.25
CA GLU A 32 -7.59 3.06 -1.13
C GLU A 32 -8.11 4.48 -1.25
N GLY A 33 -7.84 5.11 -2.37
CA GLY A 33 -8.47 6.37 -2.70
C GLY A 33 -7.83 7.00 -3.90
N TYR A 34 -8.55 7.86 -4.58
CA TYR A 34 -8.04 8.41 -5.82
C TYR A 34 -6.96 9.48 -5.61
N ALA A 35 -6.26 9.84 -6.69
CA ALA A 35 -5.38 11.02 -6.65
C ALA A 35 -6.19 12.28 -6.23
N GLY A 36 -5.70 12.96 -5.19
CA GLY A 36 -6.33 14.16 -4.64
C GLY A 36 -7.27 13.92 -3.44
N THR A 37 -7.45 12.69 -2.96
CA THR A 37 -8.30 12.40 -1.77
C THR A 37 -7.60 12.58 -0.43
N GLY A 38 -6.31 12.92 -0.43
CA GLY A 38 -5.55 13.23 0.78
C GLY A 38 -4.88 12.03 1.48
N LYS A 39 -4.78 10.85 0.84
CA LYS A 39 -4.15 9.64 1.42
C LYS A 39 -2.82 9.88 2.15
N THR A 40 -1.82 10.43 1.46
CA THR A 40 -0.49 10.69 2.05
C THR A 40 -0.55 11.69 3.21
N PHE A 41 -1.48 12.65 3.18
CA PHE A 41 -1.70 13.57 4.29
C PHE A 41 -2.32 12.86 5.50
N LEU A 42 -3.33 12.02 5.26
CA LEU A 42 -4.00 11.23 6.29
C LEU A 42 -3.01 10.31 7.03
N ILE A 43 -2.14 9.66 6.27
CA ILE A 43 -1.10 8.76 6.80
C ILE A 43 -0.04 9.53 7.58
N GLY A 44 0.47 10.64 7.05
CA GLY A 44 1.44 11.46 7.77
C GLY A 44 0.88 11.93 9.12
N ARG A 45 -0.38 12.38 9.12
CA ARG A 45 -1.10 12.73 10.35
C ARG A 45 -1.24 11.55 11.30
N LEU A 46 -1.63 10.38 10.80
CA LEU A 46 -1.77 9.16 11.61
C LEU A 46 -0.46 8.80 12.30
N LEU A 47 0.64 8.72 11.56
CA LEU A 47 1.95 8.35 12.14
C LEU A 47 2.41 9.37 13.18
N ASN A 48 2.27 10.67 12.89
CA ASN A 48 2.64 11.71 13.84
C ASN A 48 1.76 11.65 15.11
N GLU A 49 0.44 11.50 14.97
CA GLU A 49 -0.45 11.40 16.13
C GLU A 49 -0.23 10.11 16.95
N LEU A 50 0.15 9.01 16.31
CA LEU A 50 0.52 7.78 17.01
C LEU A 50 1.78 7.96 17.87
N ILE A 51 2.77 8.72 17.37
CA ILE A 51 3.99 9.07 18.12
C ILE A 51 3.68 10.09 19.23
N ASP A 52 2.97 11.17 18.89
CA ASP A 52 2.69 12.27 19.81
C ASP A 52 1.84 11.82 21.01
N ASN A 53 0.97 10.83 20.82
CA ASN A 53 0.17 10.23 21.90
C ASN A 53 0.91 9.09 22.65
N GLY A 54 2.17 8.83 22.33
CA GLY A 54 3.00 7.83 23.01
C GLY A 54 2.63 6.38 22.72
N HIS A 55 1.88 6.10 21.65
CA HIS A 55 1.54 4.72 21.28
C HIS A 55 2.71 3.97 20.65
N PHE A 56 3.59 4.67 19.94
CA PHE A 56 4.79 4.12 19.32
C PHE A 56 5.94 5.12 19.42
N THR A 57 7.18 4.62 19.48
CA THR A 57 8.35 5.45 19.18
C THR A 57 8.53 5.55 17.66
N SER A 58 9.20 6.61 17.19
CA SER A 58 9.46 6.81 15.76
C SER A 58 10.22 5.62 15.13
N THR A 59 11.08 4.97 15.91
CA THR A 59 11.85 3.77 15.50
C THR A 59 11.01 2.50 15.38
N GLN A 60 9.81 2.45 15.97
CA GLN A 60 8.87 1.34 15.80
C GLN A 60 8.00 1.47 14.55
N LEU A 61 8.04 2.62 13.88
CA LEU A 61 7.32 2.89 12.66
C LEU A 61 8.30 2.90 11.47
N ALA A 62 7.82 2.60 10.27
CA ALA A 62 8.57 2.89 9.05
C ALA A 62 7.64 3.26 7.91
N ILE A 63 8.18 4.02 6.96
CA ILE A 63 7.52 4.29 5.68
C ILE A 63 8.35 3.72 4.54
N ALA A 64 7.65 3.17 3.56
CA ALA A 64 8.23 2.63 2.35
C ALA A 64 7.41 3.02 1.13
N ALA A 65 8.07 3.13 -0.02
CA ALA A 65 7.41 3.30 -1.30
C ALA A 65 8.25 2.69 -2.44
N PRO A 66 7.65 2.39 -3.61
CA PRO A 66 8.36 1.86 -4.77
C PRO A 66 9.44 2.79 -5.31
N THR A 67 9.28 4.11 -5.14
CA THR A 67 10.21 5.12 -5.68
C THR A 67 10.73 6.05 -4.58
N ASN A 68 12.00 6.47 -4.69
CA ASN A 68 12.59 7.42 -3.74
C ASN A 68 11.86 8.77 -3.69
N LYS A 69 11.24 9.18 -4.81
CA LYS A 69 10.42 10.39 -4.85
C LYS A 69 9.17 10.26 -3.96
N ALA A 70 8.47 9.12 -4.04
CA ALA A 70 7.32 8.86 -3.18
C ALA A 70 7.73 8.77 -1.70
N VAL A 71 8.87 8.12 -1.41
CA VAL A 71 9.45 8.09 -0.05
C VAL A 71 9.68 9.52 0.47
N ALA A 72 10.36 10.38 -0.29
CA ALA A 72 10.65 11.75 0.12
C ALA A 72 9.37 12.58 0.37
N VAL A 73 8.33 12.39 -0.45
CA VAL A 73 7.05 13.09 -0.28
C VAL A 73 6.35 12.67 1.01
N LEU A 74 6.28 11.38 1.32
CA LEU A 74 5.68 10.92 2.57
C LEU A 74 6.52 11.30 3.78
N ALA A 75 7.85 11.16 3.69
CA ALA A 75 8.79 11.56 4.74
C ALA A 75 8.65 13.05 5.12
N SER A 76 8.42 13.92 4.14
CA SER A 76 8.21 15.36 4.37
C SER A 76 6.93 15.68 5.18
N LYS A 77 6.01 14.71 5.30
CA LYS A 77 4.74 14.84 6.04
C LYS A 77 4.76 14.09 7.37
N THR A 78 5.82 13.34 7.64
CA THR A 78 6.03 12.63 8.90
C THR A 78 7.10 13.33 9.72
N ARG A 79 7.32 12.90 10.96
CA ARG A 79 8.48 13.34 11.75
C ARG A 79 9.78 12.85 11.09
N GLU A 80 10.84 13.64 11.23
CA GLU A 80 12.15 13.39 10.60
C GLU A 80 12.84 12.12 11.13
N ASP A 81 12.53 11.73 12.36
CA ASP A 81 13.07 10.55 13.03
C ASP A 81 12.31 9.24 12.69
N VAL A 82 11.31 9.30 11.79
CA VAL A 82 10.64 8.10 11.27
C VAL A 82 11.46 7.50 10.12
N PRO A 83 11.92 6.25 10.22
CA PRO A 83 12.66 5.57 9.16
C PRO A 83 11.88 5.54 7.83
N ALA A 84 12.55 5.96 6.76
CA ALA A 84 11.98 6.06 5.42
C ALA A 84 12.91 5.45 4.38
N SER A 85 12.42 4.50 3.57
CA SER A 85 13.26 3.82 2.56
C SER A 85 12.45 3.31 1.38
N SER A 86 13.12 2.88 0.30
CA SER A 86 12.40 2.18 -0.77
C SER A 86 11.93 0.80 -0.29
N ILE A 87 10.87 0.25 -0.90
CA ILE A 87 10.41 -1.11 -0.59
C ILE A 87 11.53 -2.13 -0.80
N HIS A 88 12.34 -1.94 -1.85
CA HIS A 88 13.49 -2.81 -2.13
C HIS A 88 14.48 -2.80 -0.97
N SER A 89 14.90 -1.61 -0.51
CA SER A 89 15.82 -1.47 0.62
C SER A 89 15.25 -2.07 1.92
N LEU A 90 13.97 -1.86 2.20
CA LEU A 90 13.29 -2.43 3.38
C LEU A 90 13.26 -3.97 3.35
N LEU A 91 13.17 -4.55 2.16
CA LEU A 91 13.18 -6.00 1.94
C LEU A 91 14.60 -6.58 1.81
N GLY A 92 15.65 -5.78 1.89
CA GLY A 92 17.01 -6.23 1.64
C GLY A 92 17.21 -6.67 0.18
N LEU A 93 16.60 -5.94 -0.76
CA LEU A 93 16.68 -6.19 -2.19
C LEU A 93 17.41 -5.03 -2.89
N LYS A 94 18.18 -5.37 -3.92
CA LYS A 94 18.85 -4.41 -4.79
C LYS A 94 18.46 -4.67 -6.24
N LEU A 95 18.22 -3.59 -6.98
CA LEU A 95 18.04 -3.66 -8.42
C LEU A 95 19.41 -3.83 -9.06
N LYS A 96 19.55 -4.87 -9.88
CA LYS A 96 20.71 -5.14 -10.73
C LYS A 96 20.29 -5.02 -12.18
N GLU A 97 21.04 -4.25 -12.95
CA GLU A 97 20.86 -4.18 -14.39
C GLU A 97 21.42 -5.45 -15.04
N LEU A 98 20.64 -6.02 -15.95
CA LEU A 98 21.00 -7.14 -16.79
C LEU A 98 21.67 -6.62 -18.06
N GLU A 99 22.44 -7.48 -18.72
CA GLU A 99 23.20 -7.13 -19.93
C GLU A 99 22.30 -6.70 -21.11
N ASP A 100 21.04 -7.11 -21.10
CA ASP A 100 20.01 -6.74 -22.08
C ASP A 100 19.31 -5.39 -21.77
N GLY A 101 19.75 -4.68 -20.73
CA GLY A 101 19.11 -3.46 -20.24
C GLY A 101 17.87 -3.71 -19.38
N GLY A 102 17.54 -4.98 -19.11
CA GLY A 102 16.52 -5.36 -18.13
C GLY A 102 16.97 -5.06 -16.70
N GLN A 103 16.02 -5.06 -15.77
CA GLN A 103 16.31 -4.94 -14.34
C GLN A 103 15.82 -6.18 -13.61
N THR A 104 16.65 -6.72 -12.72
CA THR A 104 16.29 -7.82 -11.84
C THR A 104 16.51 -7.45 -10.37
N CYS A 105 15.71 -8.00 -9.48
CA CYS A 105 15.90 -7.86 -8.05
C CYS A 105 16.80 -8.98 -7.54
N VAL A 106 17.90 -8.62 -6.88
CA VAL A 106 18.76 -9.57 -6.17
C VAL A 106 18.70 -9.34 -4.67
N LYS A 107 18.83 -10.40 -3.88
CA LYS A 107 18.91 -10.29 -2.42
C LYS A 107 20.24 -9.62 -2.06
N ASP A 108 20.16 -8.56 -1.28
CA ASP A 108 21.25 -7.67 -0.84
C ASP A 108 21.16 -7.48 0.69
N GLY A 109 20.95 -8.58 1.41
CA GLY A 109 20.82 -8.61 2.86
C GLY A 109 19.48 -9.19 3.33
N ASP A 110 19.25 -9.12 4.64
CA ASP A 110 17.99 -9.55 5.25
C ASP A 110 17.00 -8.39 5.33
N SER A 111 15.72 -8.71 5.22
CA SER A 111 14.66 -7.70 5.34
C SER A 111 14.63 -7.13 6.76
N SER A 112 14.68 -5.81 6.87
CA SER A 112 14.51 -5.08 8.14
C SER A 112 13.04 -4.85 8.51
N LEU A 113 12.11 -5.30 7.67
CA LEU A 113 10.67 -5.05 7.80
C LEU A 113 10.12 -5.55 9.15
N HIS A 114 10.58 -6.71 9.62
CA HIS A 114 10.17 -7.31 10.89
C HIS A 114 10.65 -6.56 12.15
N ASN A 115 11.54 -5.56 12.00
CA ASN A 115 12.02 -4.75 13.12
C ASN A 115 11.03 -3.66 13.54
N TYR A 116 10.00 -3.43 12.71
CA TYR A 116 9.00 -2.39 12.93
C TYR A 116 7.70 -2.98 13.45
N SER A 117 6.97 -2.20 14.24
CA SER A 117 5.62 -2.54 14.70
C SER A 117 4.58 -2.24 13.62
N VAL A 118 4.73 -1.11 12.92
CA VAL A 118 3.85 -0.70 11.81
C VAL A 118 4.69 -0.17 10.66
N VAL A 119 4.44 -0.69 9.45
CA VAL A 119 5.05 -0.20 8.22
C VAL A 119 3.97 0.29 7.28
N VAL A 120 4.15 1.50 6.76
CA VAL A 120 3.28 2.05 5.71
C VAL A 120 3.96 1.92 4.35
N VAL A 121 3.24 1.39 3.37
CA VAL A 121 3.70 1.25 1.99
C VAL A 121 2.87 2.16 1.07
N ASP A 122 3.40 3.34 0.72
CA ASP A 122 2.73 4.29 -0.19
C ASP A 122 2.96 3.94 -1.67
N GLU A 123 2.09 4.44 -2.55
CA GLU A 123 2.00 4.09 -3.97
C GLU A 123 1.96 2.57 -4.20
N CYS A 124 1.14 1.87 -3.41
CA CYS A 124 1.05 0.40 -3.45
C CYS A 124 0.49 -0.17 -4.76
N SER A 125 -0.03 0.68 -5.66
CA SER A 125 -0.42 0.33 -7.02
C SER A 125 0.72 -0.28 -7.84
N MET A 126 1.96 0.09 -7.55
CA MET A 126 3.14 -0.42 -8.25
C MET A 126 3.74 -1.67 -7.58
N VAL A 127 3.14 -2.19 -6.51
CA VAL A 127 3.64 -3.39 -5.81
C VAL A 127 3.28 -4.64 -6.61
N SER A 128 4.30 -5.30 -7.15
CA SER A 128 4.19 -6.57 -7.87
C SER A 128 3.80 -7.73 -6.97
N ILE A 129 3.37 -8.85 -7.57
CA ILE A 129 3.03 -10.08 -6.82
C ILE A 129 4.24 -10.60 -6.04
N GLU A 130 5.44 -10.51 -6.62
CA GLU A 130 6.67 -10.94 -5.97
C GLU A 130 7.01 -10.08 -4.75
N ILE A 131 6.98 -8.75 -4.90
CA ILE A 131 7.22 -7.82 -3.78
C ILE A 131 6.17 -8.02 -2.69
N PHE A 132 4.91 -8.19 -3.05
CA PHE A 132 3.84 -8.47 -2.10
C PHE A 132 4.12 -9.74 -1.31
N LYS A 133 4.46 -10.85 -1.98
CA LYS A 133 4.82 -12.11 -1.31
C LYS A 133 6.00 -11.93 -0.35
N ASN A 134 7.03 -11.19 -0.75
CA ASN A 134 8.18 -10.89 0.09
C ASN A 134 7.79 -10.07 1.34
N ILE A 135 6.88 -9.10 1.20
CA ILE A 135 6.33 -8.34 2.35
C ILE A 135 5.58 -9.27 3.29
N ILE A 136 4.66 -10.10 2.77
CA ILE A 136 3.87 -11.02 3.59
C ILE A 136 4.74 -12.05 4.30
N TYR A 137 5.78 -12.56 3.63
CA TYR A 137 6.72 -13.50 4.23
C TYR A 137 7.58 -12.81 5.32
N SER A 138 8.08 -11.61 5.05
CA SER A 138 9.02 -10.92 5.92
C SER A 138 8.36 -10.24 7.12
N ARG A 139 7.05 -9.95 7.10
CA ARG A 139 6.39 -9.14 8.14
C ARG A 139 6.30 -9.76 9.51
N ARG A 140 6.23 -11.09 9.64
CA ARG A 140 5.95 -11.74 10.93
C ARG A 140 4.74 -11.08 11.63
N THR A 141 4.96 -10.42 12.77
CA THR A 141 3.94 -9.71 13.57
C THR A 141 3.74 -8.24 13.14
N THR A 142 4.63 -7.68 12.33
CA THR A 142 4.54 -6.30 11.83
C THR A 142 3.23 -6.08 11.09
N LYS A 143 2.57 -4.95 11.41
CA LYS A 143 1.38 -4.50 10.73
C LYS A 143 1.75 -3.74 9.47
N ILE A 144 1.10 -4.05 8.34
CA ILE A 144 1.34 -3.36 7.07
C ILE A 144 0.11 -2.56 6.69
N ILE A 145 0.30 -1.28 6.40
CA ILE A 145 -0.72 -0.41 5.84
C ILE A 145 -0.30 -0.08 4.40
N PHE A 146 -0.96 -0.68 3.42
CA PHE A 146 -0.80 -0.32 2.02
C PHE A 146 -1.60 0.93 1.71
N VAL A 147 -1.05 1.83 0.90
CA VAL A 147 -1.70 3.09 0.55
C VAL A 147 -1.54 3.30 -0.94
N GLY A 148 -2.65 3.47 -1.65
CA GLY A 148 -2.58 3.60 -3.10
C GLY A 148 -3.89 3.93 -3.77
N ASP A 149 -3.82 4.12 -5.07
CA ASP A 149 -4.97 4.37 -5.94
C ASP A 149 -5.16 3.15 -6.86
N PRO A 150 -6.26 2.39 -6.71
CA PRO A 150 -6.49 1.22 -7.55
C PRO A 150 -6.68 1.60 -9.03
N ALA A 151 -7.04 2.84 -9.36
CA ALA A 151 -7.23 3.30 -10.73
C ALA A 151 -5.93 3.79 -11.40
N GLN A 152 -4.79 3.76 -10.69
CA GLN A 152 -3.47 3.99 -11.27
C GLN A 152 -2.98 2.78 -12.08
N LEU A 153 -1.83 2.97 -12.73
CA LEU A 153 -1.14 1.93 -13.49
C LEU A 153 -0.82 0.71 -12.63
N PRO A 154 -0.94 -0.51 -13.17
CA PRO A 154 -0.50 -1.72 -12.50
C PRO A 154 1.03 -1.77 -12.36
N PRO A 155 1.56 -2.74 -11.59
CA PRO A 155 3.00 -2.98 -11.52
C PRO A 155 3.60 -3.19 -12.92
N VAL A 156 4.82 -2.69 -13.11
CA VAL A 156 5.52 -2.82 -14.40
C VAL A 156 5.71 -4.29 -14.74
N GLY A 157 5.37 -4.68 -15.97
CA GLY A 157 5.46 -6.07 -16.42
C GLY A 157 4.28 -6.96 -16.01
N GLU A 158 3.30 -6.44 -15.27
CA GLU A 158 2.10 -7.18 -14.89
C GLU A 158 0.84 -6.59 -15.54
N ALA A 159 -0.04 -7.46 -16.06
CA ALA A 159 -1.32 -7.05 -16.63
C ALA A 159 -2.42 -6.87 -15.57
N GLN A 160 -2.21 -7.41 -14.36
CA GLN A 160 -3.18 -7.38 -13.27
C GLN A 160 -2.88 -6.25 -12.30
N ILE A 161 -3.90 -5.80 -11.58
CA ILE A 161 -3.73 -4.82 -10.51
C ILE A 161 -2.92 -5.41 -9.35
N SER A 162 -2.26 -4.54 -8.59
CA SER A 162 -1.50 -4.96 -7.41
C SER A 162 -2.35 -5.86 -6.49
N PRO A 163 -1.79 -6.97 -5.97
CA PRO A 163 -2.47 -7.82 -4.99
C PRO A 163 -2.82 -7.08 -3.70
N THR A 164 -2.23 -5.91 -3.45
CA THR A 164 -2.57 -5.05 -2.31
C THR A 164 -4.04 -4.60 -2.32
N PHE A 165 -4.70 -4.60 -3.48
CA PHE A 165 -6.11 -4.25 -3.63
C PHE A 165 -7.07 -5.45 -3.73
N THR A 166 -6.55 -6.66 -3.94
CA THR A 166 -7.36 -7.87 -4.18
C THR A 166 -7.21 -8.93 -3.10
N ALA A 167 -6.02 -9.09 -2.54
CA ALA A 167 -5.69 -10.12 -1.55
C ALA A 167 -5.77 -9.62 -0.10
N VAL A 168 -6.06 -8.33 0.12
CA VAL A 168 -6.18 -7.72 1.46
C VAL A 168 -7.66 -7.59 1.83
N ASP A 169 -8.08 -8.21 2.94
CA ASP A 169 -9.48 -8.17 3.38
C ASP A 169 -9.85 -6.81 4.00
N LYS A 170 -9.00 -6.26 4.87
CA LYS A 170 -9.22 -4.98 5.56
C LYS A 170 -8.91 -3.82 4.62
N ARG A 171 -9.93 -3.31 3.92
CA ARG A 171 -9.80 -2.20 2.96
C ARG A 171 -10.64 -0.99 3.39
N PHE A 172 -10.05 0.20 3.33
CA PHE A 172 -10.68 1.47 3.65
C PHE A 172 -10.59 2.38 2.43
N MET A 173 -11.70 2.98 2.00
CA MET A 173 -11.75 3.77 0.76
C MET A 173 -12.03 5.25 1.04
N LEU A 174 -11.20 6.12 0.48
CA LEU A 174 -11.42 7.56 0.38
C LEU A 174 -11.97 7.88 -1.00
N SER A 175 -13.27 8.13 -1.09
CA SER A 175 -13.96 8.47 -2.35
C SER A 175 -14.01 9.98 -2.63
N GLU A 176 -13.94 10.81 -1.59
CA GLU A 176 -14.11 12.26 -1.70
C GLU A 176 -12.80 12.97 -2.10
N VAL A 177 -12.82 13.69 -3.22
CA VAL A 177 -11.68 14.48 -3.68
C VAL A 177 -11.67 15.82 -2.96
N VAL A 178 -10.84 15.93 -1.94
CA VAL A 178 -10.62 17.18 -1.18
C VAL A 178 -9.55 18.01 -1.91
N ARG A 179 -9.93 18.62 -3.03
CA ARG A 179 -9.12 19.66 -3.69
C ARG A 179 -9.99 20.89 -3.93
N GLN A 180 -9.38 22.07 -3.80
CA GLN A 180 -9.98 23.40 -4.08
C GLN A 180 -10.31 23.63 -5.58
N ALA A 181 -10.53 22.57 -6.36
CA ALA A 181 -10.51 22.59 -7.81
C ALA A 181 -11.67 21.78 -8.42
N ALA A 182 -12.87 21.85 -7.84
CA ALA A 182 -14.08 21.24 -8.40
C ALA A 182 -14.34 21.66 -9.87
N ASP A 183 -13.84 22.84 -10.27
CA ASP A 183 -13.94 23.35 -11.63
C ASP A 183 -12.74 23.10 -12.55
N ASN A 184 -11.72 22.35 -12.12
CA ASN A 184 -10.61 22.05 -13.01
C ASN A 184 -11.01 20.96 -14.04
N PRO A 185 -10.95 21.24 -15.36
CA PRO A 185 -11.31 20.28 -16.41
C PRO A 185 -10.53 18.96 -16.36
N ILE A 186 -9.28 18.99 -15.89
CA ILE A 186 -8.43 17.79 -15.73
C ILE A 186 -9.04 16.85 -14.68
N ILE A 187 -9.61 17.40 -13.60
CA ILE A 187 -10.25 16.61 -12.55
C ILE A 187 -11.52 15.96 -13.09
N LYS A 188 -12.37 16.72 -13.80
CA LYS A 188 -13.58 16.19 -14.45
C LYS A 188 -13.23 15.03 -15.40
N MET A 189 -12.22 15.21 -16.26
CA MET A 189 -11.75 14.16 -17.15
C MET A 189 -11.20 12.94 -16.40
N SER A 190 -10.41 13.16 -15.34
CA SER A 190 -9.85 12.05 -14.54
C SER A 190 -10.95 11.20 -13.89
N MET A 191 -12.06 11.82 -13.46
CA MET A 191 -13.20 11.09 -12.88
C MET A 191 -13.92 10.22 -13.92
N VAL A 192 -14.06 10.71 -15.16
CA VAL A 192 -14.64 9.93 -16.27
C VAL A 192 -13.77 8.71 -16.58
N ILE A 193 -12.45 8.90 -16.71
CA ILE A 193 -11.50 7.80 -16.98
C ILE A 193 -11.56 6.76 -15.86
N ARG A 194 -11.59 7.20 -14.59
CA ARG A 194 -11.70 6.31 -13.42
C ARG A 194 -12.97 5.48 -13.45
N LYS A 195 -14.12 6.11 -13.69
CA LYS A 195 -15.40 5.42 -13.76
C LYS A 195 -15.40 4.35 -14.85
N ALA A 196 -14.81 4.66 -16.02
CA ALA A 196 -14.66 3.68 -17.10
C ALA A 196 -13.76 2.49 -16.70
N ILE A 197 -12.64 2.75 -16.01
CA ILE A 197 -11.75 1.70 -15.49
C ILE A 197 -12.50 0.79 -14.50
N GLU A 198 -13.29 1.37 -13.60
CA GLU A 198 -14.07 0.60 -12.62
C GLU A 198 -15.17 -0.23 -13.25
N GLU A 199 -15.90 0.34 -14.21
CA GLU A 199 -16.94 -0.36 -14.96
C GLU A 199 -16.36 -1.52 -15.76
N GLN A 200 -15.23 -1.30 -16.45
CA GLN A 200 -14.52 -2.35 -17.16
C GLN A 200 -14.08 -3.48 -16.20
N ARG A 201 -13.59 -3.13 -15.01
CA ARG A 201 -13.19 -4.12 -13.99
C ARG A 201 -14.39 -4.90 -13.44
N ARG A 202 -15.51 -4.25 -13.16
CA ARG A 202 -16.75 -4.94 -12.75
C ARG A 202 -17.23 -5.90 -13.85
N ALA A 203 -17.15 -5.48 -15.11
CA ALA A 203 -17.51 -6.31 -16.26
C ALA A 203 -16.58 -7.53 -16.43
N MET A 204 -15.28 -7.39 -16.17
CA MET A 204 -14.34 -8.52 -16.20
C MET A 204 -14.44 -9.43 -14.97
N GLY A 205 -14.71 -8.88 -13.78
CA GLY A 205 -14.93 -9.65 -12.54
C GLY A 205 -16.23 -10.46 -12.53
N GLY A 206 -17.23 -10.09 -13.37
CA GLY A 206 -18.47 -10.85 -13.54
C GLY A 206 -18.36 -12.08 -14.46
N ARG A 207 -17.20 -12.34 -15.08
CA ARG A 207 -16.97 -13.50 -15.96
C ARG A 207 -16.34 -14.72 -15.28
N SER A 208 -16.04 -14.67 -13.98
CA SER A 208 -15.62 -15.85 -13.20
C SER A 208 -16.83 -16.64 -12.65
N GLY A 209 -17.79 -16.95 -13.51
CA GLY A 209 -18.83 -17.95 -13.24
C GLY A 209 -18.36 -19.35 -13.62
N LEU A 210 -18.08 -20.17 -12.61
CA LEU A 210 -18.16 -21.65 -12.58
C LEU A 210 -17.83 -22.43 -13.86
N ARG A 211 -16.69 -23.14 -13.86
CA ARG A 211 -16.58 -24.47 -14.47
C ARG A 211 -16.14 -25.48 -13.41
N PRO A 212 -16.97 -26.49 -13.07
CA PRO A 212 -16.51 -27.62 -12.27
C PRO A 212 -15.70 -28.59 -13.16
N SER A 213 -14.80 -29.32 -12.50
CA SER A 213 -13.98 -30.45 -12.97
C SER A 213 -12.61 -30.12 -13.57
N MET A 214 -11.55 -30.39 -12.79
CA MET A 214 -10.68 -31.54 -13.02
C MET A 214 -9.86 -31.82 -11.75
N ARG A 215 -9.97 -33.05 -11.23
CA ARG A 215 -9.00 -33.63 -10.29
C ARG A 215 -7.69 -33.87 -11.04
N CYS A 216 -6.57 -33.49 -10.44
CA CYS A 216 -5.28 -34.16 -10.56
C CYS A 216 -4.43 -33.67 -9.37
N SER A 217 -4.41 -34.45 -8.29
CA SER A 217 -3.33 -35.37 -7.92
C SER A 217 -2.18 -34.68 -7.17
N SER A 218 -2.24 -34.83 -5.83
CA SER A 218 -1.13 -35.00 -4.89
C SER A 218 0.29 -34.69 -5.38
N VAL A 219 0.87 -33.60 -4.88
CA VAL A 219 2.31 -33.53 -4.60
C VAL A 219 2.47 -32.88 -3.22
N GLY A 220 3.01 -33.66 -2.28
CA GLY A 220 3.19 -33.31 -0.89
C GLY A 220 4.22 -32.21 -0.68
N TRP A 221 3.95 -31.33 0.27
CA TRP A 221 4.86 -30.30 0.74
C TRP A 221 5.62 -30.83 1.96
N PRO A 222 6.96 -30.71 2.02
CA PRO A 222 7.67 -31.01 3.24
C PRO A 222 7.37 -29.93 4.28
N VAL A 223 6.84 -30.37 5.42
CA VAL A 223 6.80 -29.61 6.67
C VAL A 223 8.21 -29.68 7.26
N ALA A 224 8.89 -28.54 7.38
CA ALA A 224 10.14 -28.47 8.13
C ALA A 224 9.85 -27.91 9.52
N ALA A 225 10.26 -28.71 10.49
CA ALA A 225 10.16 -28.55 11.93
C ALA A 225 11.12 -27.49 12.49
#